data_AF-A0A845X0J8-F1
#
_entry.id   AF-A0A845X0J8-F1
#
_cell.length_a   1.000
_cell.length_b   1.000
_cell.length_c   1.000
_cell.angle_alpha   90.00
_cell.angle_beta   90.00
_cell.angle_gamma   90.00
#
_symmetry.space_group_name_H-M   'P 1'
#
loop_
_entity.id
_entity.type
_entity.pdbx_description
1 polymer ?
#
loop_
_entity_poly.entity_id
_entity_poly.type
_entity_poly.pdbx_seq_one_letter_code
_entity_poly.pdbx_strand_id
1 'polypeptide(L)' 'MALVQCKVCGSQTSDQTEICMICEYPWRGRSGDRSRRLLALVLAIVLVGGLLIAVF' A
#
# COMPACT_ATOMS: atom_id res chain seq x y z
N MET A 1 -7.99 -12.11 -17.94
CA MET A 1 -8.30 -10.81 -17.29
C MET A 1 -9.65 -10.98 -16.63
N ALA A 2 -9.75 -10.85 -15.31
CA ALA A 2 -11.02 -11.05 -14.59
C ALA A 2 -11.61 -9.68 -14.22
N LEU A 3 -12.89 -9.49 -14.55
CA LEU A 3 -13.66 -8.35 -14.09
C LEU A 3 -14.24 -8.68 -12.70
N VAL A 4 -14.07 -7.76 -11.76
CA VAL A 4 -14.60 -7.84 -10.40
C VAL A 4 -15.66 -6.76 -10.22
N GLN A 5 -16.73 -7.09 -9.51
CA GLN A 5 -17.86 -6.18 -9.32
C GLN A 5 -17.59 -5.19 -8.17
N CYS A 6 -17.81 -3.90 -8.44
CA CYS A 6 -17.69 -2.84 -7.47
C CYS A 6 -18.75 -2.98 -6.36
N LYS A 7 -18.36 -3.05 -5.09
CA LYS A 7 -19.20 -3.18 -3.88
C LYS A 7 -19.89 -1.87 -3.54
N VAL A 8 -19.42 -0.75 -4.10
CA VAL A 8 -19.99 0.58 -3.87
C VAL A 8 -20.96 0.95 -5.00
N CYS A 9 -20.50 0.91 -6.24
CA CYS A 9 -21.31 1.33 -7.39
C CYS A 9 -21.87 0.17 -8.24
N GLY A 10 -21.63 -1.09 -7.89
CA GLY A 10 -22.17 -2.26 -8.59
C GLY A 10 -21.55 -2.54 -9.97
N SER A 11 -20.65 -1.67 -10.44
CA SER A 11 -20.08 -1.74 -11.78
C SER A 11 -18.96 -2.76 -11.93
N GLN A 12 -18.73 -3.27 -13.14
CA GLN A 12 -17.59 -4.16 -13.38
C GLN A 12 -16.29 -3.36 -13.56
N THR A 13 -15.28 -3.66 -12.75
CA THR A 13 -13.94 -3.06 -12.83
C THR A 13 -12.86 -4.14 -12.95
N SER A 14 -11.67 -3.80 -13.42
CA SER A 14 -10.56 -4.76 -13.50
C SER A 14 -10.01 -5.06 -12.10
N ASP A 15 -9.65 -6.32 -11.81
CA ASP A 15 -8.99 -6.66 -10.53
C ASP A 15 -7.59 -6.01 -10.39
N GLN A 16 -7.02 -5.49 -11.49
CA GLN A 16 -5.74 -4.79 -11.49
C GLN A 16 -5.83 -3.30 -11.15
N THR A 17 -7.03 -2.70 -11.16
CA THR A 17 -7.18 -1.27 -10.87
C THR A 17 -7.31 -1.03 -9.36
N GLU A 18 -6.46 -0.16 -8.80
CA GLU A 18 -6.52 0.23 -7.38
C GLU A 18 -7.81 1.01 -7.05
N ILE A 19 -8.38 1.67 -8.05
CA ILE A 19 -9.55 2.54 -7.96
C ILE A 19 -10.60 2.07 -8.96
N CYS A 20 -11.87 2.06 -8.56
CA CYS A 20 -12.96 1.82 -9.49
C CYS A 20 -13.10 3.00 -10.46
N MET A 21 -13.00 2.79 -11.78
CA MET A 21 -13.04 3.87 -12.77
C MET A 21 -14.40 4.55 -12.95
N ILE A 22 -15.45 4.08 -12.25
CA ILE A 22 -16.81 4.63 -12.37
C ILE A 22 -17.17 5.51 -11.18
N CYS A 23 -16.92 5.02 -9.97
CA CYS A 23 -17.23 5.75 -8.74
C CYS A 23 -16.00 6.30 -8.02
N GLU A 24 -14.82 6.16 -8.64
CA GLU A 24 -13.52 6.62 -8.11
C GLU A 24 -13.21 6.07 -6.71
N TYR A 25 -13.94 5.04 -6.31
CA TYR A 25 -13.85 4.48 -4.98
C TYR A 25 -12.66 3.52 -4.91
N PRO A 26 -11.79 3.63 -3.88
CA PRO A 26 -10.63 2.76 -3.75
C PRO A 26 -11.08 1.30 -3.55
N TRP A 27 -10.74 0.46 -4.51
CA TRP A 27 -11.16 -0.94 -4.57
C TRP A 27 -10.29 -1.83 -3.67
N ARG A 28 -8.98 -1.58 -3.73
CA ARG A 28 -8.02 -2.12 -2.79
C ARG A 28 -7.49 -0.96 -1.97
N GLY A 29 -7.92 -0.89 -0.72
CA GLY A 29 -7.11 -0.24 0.30
C GLY A 29 -5.74 -0.92 0.25
N ARG A 30 -4.77 -0.21 -0.31
CA ARG A 30 -3.41 -0.62 -0.66
C ARG A 30 -2.87 -1.75 0.23
N SER A 31 -3.16 -2.99 -0.16
CA SER A 31 -2.86 -4.18 0.65
C SER A 31 -1.38 -4.60 0.58
N GLY A 32 -0.52 -3.75 0.00
CA GLY A 32 0.91 -3.97 -0.16
C GLY A 32 1.81 -3.17 0.79
N ASP A 33 1.29 -2.35 1.71
CA ASP A 33 2.15 -1.46 2.52
C ASP A 33 2.63 -2.06 3.84
N ARG A 34 2.25 -3.29 4.21
CA ARG A 34 2.77 -3.89 5.45
C ARG A 34 4.27 -4.21 5.35
N SER A 35 4.73 -4.68 4.18
CA SER A 35 6.16 -4.94 3.96
C SER A 35 6.95 -3.65 3.80
N ARG A 36 6.39 -2.63 3.11
CA ARG A 36 7.02 -1.31 2.98
C ARG A 36 7.14 -0.58 4.31
N ARG A 37 6.12 -0.68 5.18
CA ARG A 37 6.19 -0.13 6.55
C ARG A 37 7.29 -0.79 7.38
N LEU A 38 7.39 -2.13 7.33
CA LEU A 38 8.43 -2.86 8.06
C LEU A 38 9.84 -2.49 7.56
N LEU A 39 10.03 -2.44 6.23
CA LEU A 39 11.31 -2.06 5.63
C LEU A 39 11.70 -0.63 6.04
N ALA A 40 10.77 0.32 5.96
CA ALA A 40 11.01 1.71 6.37
C ALA A 40 11.39 1.83 7.85
N LEU A 41 10.75 1.03 8.72
CA LEU A 41 11.00 1.05 10.15
C LEU A 41 12.39 0.47 10.50
N VAL A 42 12.80 -0.62 9.84
CA VAL A 42 14.16 -1.19 10.00
C VAL A 42 15.22 -0.20 9.53
N LEU A 43 15.01 0.46 8.38
CA LEU A 43 15.95 1.44 7.84
C LEU A 43 16.13 2.64 8.78
N ALA A 44 15.04 3.12 9.38
CA ALA A 44 15.07 4.18 10.38
C ALA A 44 15.87 3.75 11.64
N ILE A 45 15.65 2.53 12.13
CA ILE A 45 16.38 2.01 13.30
C ILE A 45 17.88 1.88 13.01
N VAL A 46 18.27 1.37 11.84
CA VAL A 46 19.68 1.23 11.46
C VAL A 46 20.36 2.60 11.33
N LEU A 47 19.69 3.58 10.72
CA LEU A 47 20.19 4.94 10.62
C LEU A 47 20.37 5.60 11.99
N VAL A 48 19.36 5.53 12.85
CA VAL A 48 19.41 6.13 14.19
C VAL A 48 20.43 5.41 15.08
N GLY A 49 20.44 4.08 15.08
CA GLY A 49 21.40 3.27 15.83
C GLY A 49 22.84 3.50 15.38
N GLY A 50 23.08 3.55 14.06
CA GLY A 50 24.40 3.86 13.50
C GLY A 50 24.88 5.27 13.87
N LEU A 51 23.99 6.26 13.82
CA LEU A 51 24.31 7.63 14.26
C LEU A 51 24.66 7.70 15.75
N LEU A 52 23.90 7.00 16.62
CA LEU A 52 24.19 6.97 18.05
C LEU A 52 25.54 6.33 18.37
N ILE A 53 25.91 5.27 17.66
CA ILE A 53 27.23 4.61 17.81
C ILE A 53 28.36 5.51 17.29
N ALA A 54 28.13 6.26 16.21
CA ALA A 54 29.14 7.16 15.66
C ALA A 54 29.36 8.44 16.49
N VAL A 55 28.39 8.80 17.33
CA VAL A 55 28.43 10.01 18.17
C VAL A 55 29.03 9.75 19.57
N PHE A 56 28.99 8.51 20.05
CA PHE A 56 29.61 8.08 21.32
C PHE A 56 31.06 7.67 21.12
#